data_AF-V7BH63-F1
#
_entry.id   AF-V7BH63-F1
#
_cell.length_a   1.000
_cell.length_b   1.000
_cell.length_c   1.000
_cell.angle_alpha   90.00
_cell.angle_beta   90.00
_cell.angle_gamma   90.00
#
_symmetry.space_group_name_H-M   'P 1'
#
loop_
_entity.id
_entity.type
_entity.pdbx_description
1 polymer ?
#
loop_
_entity_poly.entity_id
_entity_poly.type
_entity_poly.pdbx_seq_one_letter_code
_entity_poly.pdbx_strand_id
1 'polypeptide(L)'
;KLELLGISGDQKRLQTMWDSFVKKHRVLADGHVNWAFEAFTKYHCAELAESTSLAWSWRMFMIKLYDQGLVKTATVRACSTILQQYRSQK
;
A
#
# COMPACT_ATOMS: atom_id res chain seq x y z
N LYS A 1 -21.54 6.31 11.61
CA LYS A 1 -21.98 5.68 10.33
C LYS A 1 -21.32 6.30 9.09
N LEU A 2 -20.87 7.56 9.13
CA LEU A 2 -20.17 8.23 8.02
C LEU A 2 -18.70 7.77 7.81
N GLU A 3 -17.99 7.34 8.86
CA GLU A 3 -16.58 6.92 8.72
C GLU A 3 -16.40 5.60 7.94
N LEU A 4 -17.37 4.68 8.02
CA LEU A 4 -17.31 3.41 7.28
C LEU A 4 -17.46 3.59 5.76
N LEU A 5 -18.18 4.63 5.31
CA LEU A 5 -18.37 4.91 3.89
C LEU A 5 -17.09 5.48 3.26
N GLY A 6 -16.37 6.35 3.97
CA GLY A 6 -15.06 6.86 3.54
C GLY A 6 -14.01 5.76 3.46
N ILE A 7 -13.98 4.86 4.45
CA ILE A 7 -13.09 3.68 4.45
C ILE A 7 -13.38 2.77 3.26
N SER A 8 -14.67 2.54 2.92
CA SER A 8 -15.06 1.75 1.74
C SER A 8 -14.65 2.42 0.42
N GLY A 9 -14.78 3.74 0.32
CA GLY A 9 -14.34 4.50 -0.85
C GLY A 9 -12.83 4.43 -1.08
N ASP A 10 -12.05 4.68 -0.03
CA ASP A 10 -10.58 4.63 -0.11
C ASP A 10 -10.04 3.21 -0.26
N GLN A 11 -10.72 2.21 0.28
CA GLN A 11 -10.39 0.80 0.03
C GLN A 11 -10.58 0.45 -1.45
N LYS A 12 -11.69 0.87 -2.06
CA LYS A 12 -11.95 0.65 -3.49
C LYS A 12 -10.94 1.41 -4.37
N ARG A 13 -10.61 2.65 -3.99
CA ARG A 13 -9.56 3.44 -4.65
C ARG A 13 -8.22 2.72 -4.58
N LEU A 14 -7.83 2.24 -3.40
CA LEU A 14 -6.60 1.50 -3.21
C LEU A 14 -6.54 0.23 -4.07
N GLN A 15 -7.62 -0.55 -4.10
CA GLN A 15 -7.71 -1.74 -4.96
C GLN A 15 -7.50 -1.37 -6.44
N THR A 16 -8.16 -0.31 -6.91
CA THR A 16 -8.02 0.14 -8.30
C THR A 16 -6.58 0.59 -8.62
N MET A 17 -5.93 1.30 -7.69
CA MET A 17 -4.52 1.71 -7.83
C MET A 17 -3.61 0.48 -7.88
N TRP A 18 -3.81 -0.48 -6.98
CA TRP A 18 -3.04 -1.71 -6.92
C TRP A 18 -3.21 -2.58 -8.17
N ASP A 19 -4.44 -2.80 -8.62
CA ASP A 19 -4.72 -3.59 -9.84
C ASP A 19 -4.09 -2.95 -11.08
N SER A 20 -4.17 -1.63 -11.18
CA SER A 20 -3.53 -0.86 -12.26
C SER A 20 -2.01 -1.01 -12.21
N PHE A 21 -1.41 -0.92 -11.02
CA PHE A 21 0.02 -1.11 -10.83
C PHE A 21 0.48 -2.53 -11.19
N VAL A 22 -0.22 -3.56 -10.69
CA VAL A 22 0.07 -4.98 -10.98
C VAL A 22 0.01 -5.24 -12.48
N LYS A 23 -1.02 -4.74 -13.16
CA LYS A 23 -1.17 -4.88 -14.62
C LYS A 23 -0.05 -4.17 -15.38
N LYS A 24 0.27 -2.93 -14.99
CA LYS A 24 1.30 -2.10 -15.64
C LYS A 24 2.70 -2.70 -15.47
N HIS A 25 3.02 -3.20 -14.28
CA HIS A 25 4.35 -3.71 -13.92
C HIS A 25 4.50 -5.22 -14.07
N ARG A 26 3.45 -5.93 -14.55
CA ARG A 26 3.45 -7.39 -14.76
C ARG A 26 3.93 -8.14 -13.52
N VAL A 27 3.33 -7.84 -12.37
CA VAL A 27 3.63 -8.55 -11.12
C VAL A 27 3.01 -9.95 -11.22
N LEU A 28 3.82 -10.95 -11.56
CA LEU A 28 3.35 -12.28 -12.00
C LEU A 28 3.65 -13.44 -11.02
N ALA A 29 4.23 -13.20 -9.83
CA ALA A 29 4.58 -14.29 -8.89
C ALA A 29 4.72 -13.85 -7.43
N ASP A 30 4.57 -14.81 -6.49
CA ASP A 30 4.78 -14.63 -5.05
C ASP A 30 6.20 -14.15 -4.70
N GLY A 31 7.20 -14.50 -5.53
CA GLY A 31 8.57 -13.99 -5.39
C GLY A 31 8.70 -12.48 -5.60
N HIS A 32 7.79 -11.87 -6.38
CA HIS A 32 7.78 -10.44 -6.67
C HIS A 32 6.85 -9.64 -5.77
N VAL A 33 6.04 -10.28 -4.91
CA VAL A 33 5.05 -9.58 -4.09
C VAL A 33 5.74 -8.58 -3.16
N ASN A 34 6.80 -8.99 -2.46
CA ASN A 34 7.52 -8.14 -1.51
C ASN A 34 8.13 -6.89 -2.20
N TRP A 35 8.76 -7.08 -3.36
CA TRP A 35 9.25 -5.98 -4.18
C TRP A 35 8.10 -5.07 -4.66
N ALA A 36 6.98 -5.66 -5.10
CA ALA A 36 5.85 -4.90 -5.62
C ALA A 36 5.22 -4.00 -4.55
N PHE A 37 5.17 -4.44 -3.29
CA PHE A 37 4.72 -3.62 -2.16
C PHE A 37 5.61 -2.38 -1.94
N GLU A 38 6.93 -2.58 -1.95
CA GLU A 38 7.88 -1.46 -1.83
C GLU A 38 7.80 -0.52 -3.04
N ALA A 39 7.75 -1.08 -4.24
CA ALA A 39 7.67 -0.32 -5.49
C ALA A 39 6.36 0.48 -5.60
N PHE A 40 5.22 -0.12 -5.24
CA PHE A 40 3.94 0.56 -5.17
C PHE A 40 3.97 1.71 -4.15
N THR A 41 4.52 1.45 -2.96
CA THR A 41 4.62 2.49 -1.92
C THR A 41 5.48 3.66 -2.37
N LYS A 42 6.59 3.40 -3.08
CA LYS A 42 7.43 4.46 -3.67
C LYS A 42 6.67 5.22 -4.78
N TYR A 43 6.02 4.50 -5.67
CA TYR A 43 5.33 5.07 -6.83
C TYR A 43 4.14 5.97 -6.43
N HIS A 44 3.40 5.58 -5.39
CA HIS A 44 2.22 6.29 -4.89
C HIS A 44 2.46 7.03 -3.57
N CYS A 45 3.73 7.29 -3.20
CA CYS A 45 4.06 7.87 -1.89
C CYS A 45 3.37 9.21 -1.62
N ALA A 46 3.24 10.06 -2.65
CA ALA A 46 2.55 11.35 -2.55
C ALA A 46 1.07 11.18 -2.19
N GLU A 47 0.34 10.37 -2.95
CA GLU A 47 -1.10 10.15 -2.77
C GLU A 47 -1.39 9.45 -1.43
N LEU A 48 -0.53 8.49 -1.04
CA LEU A 48 -0.59 7.81 0.25
C LEU A 48 -0.26 8.77 1.41
N ALA A 49 0.69 9.69 1.25
CA ALA A 49 1.07 10.60 2.32
C ALA A 49 0.02 11.69 2.56
N GLU A 50 -0.65 12.15 1.50
CA GLU A 50 -1.66 13.22 1.54
C GLU A 50 -3.01 12.77 2.10
N SER A 51 -3.37 11.49 1.94
CA SER A 51 -4.62 10.93 2.47
C SER A 51 -4.37 9.98 3.64
N THR A 52 -4.78 10.39 4.84
CA THR A 52 -4.66 9.56 6.04
C THR A 52 -5.46 8.26 5.90
N SER A 53 -6.68 8.30 5.36
CA SER A 53 -7.53 7.13 5.15
C SER A 53 -6.97 6.17 4.10
N LEU A 54 -6.38 6.69 3.01
CA LEU A 54 -5.74 5.86 1.99
C LEU A 54 -4.48 5.18 2.54
N ALA A 55 -3.67 5.90 3.34
CA ALA A 55 -2.52 5.31 4.06
C ALA A 55 -2.96 4.20 5.02
N TRP A 56 -4.07 4.39 5.73
CA TRP A 56 -4.64 3.36 6.61
C TRP A 56 -5.10 2.14 5.83
N SER A 57 -5.83 2.32 4.73
CA SER A 57 -6.23 1.23 3.84
C SER A 57 -5.01 0.45 3.32
N TRP A 58 -3.95 1.15 2.92
CA TRP A 58 -2.70 0.52 2.46
C TRP A 58 -2.02 -0.28 3.57
N ARG A 59 -1.97 0.26 4.79
CA ARG A 59 -1.45 -0.43 5.97
C ARG A 59 -2.25 -1.69 6.30
N MET A 60 -3.58 -1.62 6.27
CA MET A 60 -4.44 -2.78 6.53
C MET A 60 -4.26 -3.86 5.47
N PHE A 61 -4.12 -3.47 4.20
CA PHE A 61 -3.84 -4.42 3.12
C PHE A 61 -2.50 -5.14 3.30
N MET A 62 -1.44 -4.40 3.66
CA MET A 62 -0.13 -4.98 3.99
C MET A 62 -0.20 -5.95 5.18
N ILE A 63 -0.85 -5.56 6.28
CA ILE A 63 -0.97 -6.39 7.48
C ILE A 63 -1.71 -7.69 7.17
N LYS A 64 -2.80 -7.63 6.38
CA LYS A 64 -3.57 -8.81 5.99
C LYS A 64 -2.70 -9.83 5.25
N LEU A 65 -1.89 -9.38 4.30
CA LEU A 65 -1.02 -10.28 3.52
C LEU A 65 0.21 -10.73 4.31
N TYR A 66 0.67 -9.93 5.27
CA TYR A 66 1.67 -10.33 6.24
C TYR A 66 1.17 -11.49 7.12
N ASP A 67 -0.05 -11.38 7.65
CA ASP A 67 -0.68 -12.42 8.48
C ASP A 67 -0.85 -13.75 7.72
N GLN A 68 -1.06 -13.68 6.41
CA GLN A 68 -1.12 -14.83 5.51
C GLN A 68 0.26 -15.38 5.10
N GLY A 69 1.36 -14.78 5.56
CA GLY A 69 2.73 -15.19 5.23
C GLY A 69 3.20 -14.81 3.82
N LEU A 70 2.41 -14.01 3.07
CA LEU A 70 2.72 -13.61 1.69
C LEU A 70 3.70 -12.43 1.65
N VAL A 71 3.61 -11.53 2.64
CA VAL A 71 4.50 -10.37 2.78
C VAL A 71 5.42 -10.56 3.99
N LYS A 72 6.69 -10.21 3.85
CA LYS A 72 7.69 -10.30 4.91
C LYS A 72 7.61 -9.08 5.84
N THR A 73 7.97 -9.26 7.11
CA THR A 73 8.12 -8.15 8.08
C THR A 73 9.02 -7.03 7.56
N ALA A 74 10.11 -7.39 6.87
CA ALA A 74 11.06 -6.45 6.28
C ALA A 74 10.39 -5.52 5.26
N THR A 75 9.49 -6.05 4.44
CA THR A 75 8.73 -5.28 3.44
C THR A 75 7.75 -4.32 4.10
N VAL A 76 7.00 -4.77 5.12
CA VAL A 76 6.11 -3.88 5.88
C VAL A 76 6.90 -2.71 6.50
N ARG A 77 8.07 -3.00 7.06
CA ARG A 77 8.97 -1.98 7.61
C ARG A 77 9.46 -1.03 6.52
N ALA A 78 9.94 -1.54 5.39
CA ALA A 78 10.42 -0.73 4.28
C ALA A 78 9.34 0.23 3.77
N CYS A 79 8.12 -0.25 3.52
CA CYS A 79 6.99 0.58 3.11
C CYS A 79 6.67 1.68 4.15
N SER A 80 6.72 1.33 5.45
CA SER A 80 6.49 2.31 6.53
C SER A 80 7.56 3.40 6.54
N THR A 81 8.83 3.01 6.39
CA THR A 81 9.96 3.95 6.31
C THR A 81 9.86 4.87 5.10
N ILE A 82 9.49 4.35 3.92
CA ILE A 82 9.31 5.15 2.70
C ILE A 82 8.26 6.25 2.93
N LEU A 83 7.10 5.91 3.51
CA LEU A 83 6.05 6.88 3.78
C LEU A 83 6.45 7.91 4.85
N GLN A 84 7.17 7.47 5.89
CA GLN A 84 7.68 8.36 6.92
C GLN A 84 8.69 9.36 6.35
N GLN A 85 9.65 8.88 5.55
CA GLN A 85 10.65 9.70 4.91
C GLN A 85 10.03 10.74 3.96
N TYR A 86 9.00 10.34 3.21
CA TYR A 86 8.28 11.27 2.35
C TYR A 86 7.57 12.37 3.16
N ARG A 87 6.92 12.00 4.28
CA ARG A 87 6.25 12.97 5.17
C ARG A 87 7.21 13.91 5.88
N SER A 88 8.43 13.47 6.20
CA SER A 88 9.45 14.34 6.83
C SER A 88 10.18 15.26 5.86
N GLN A 89 10.07 15.01 4.56
CA GLN A 89 10.68 15.83 3.50
C GLN A 89 9.73 16.88 2.92
N LYS A 90 8.44 16.83 3.26
CA LYS A 90 7.46 17.90 3.02
C LYS A 90 7.50 18.89 4.18
#